data_AF-A0A1M3CK05-F1
#
_entry.id   AF-A0A1M3CK05-F1
#
_cell.length_a   1.000
_cell.length_b   1.000
_cell.length_c   1.000
_cell.angle_alpha   90.00
_cell.angle_beta   90.00
_cell.angle_gamma   90.00
#
_symmetry.space_group_name_H-M   'P 1'
#
loop_
_entity.id
_entity.type
_entity.pdbx_description
1 polymer ?
#
loop_
_entity_poly.entity_id
_entity_poly.type
_entity_poly.pdbx_seq_one_letter_code
_entity_poly.pdbx_strand_id
1 'polypeptide(L)'
;MWTSRSRVLVVLAWGAVCAGVPASAFDGTVAGQPDAATAAALPVAAAPLSSAQALKKAVSPSTSLTALQYAAEGGHPIAQWRLGRMYANGDGVTQDDQRAFEYFSRIANAHAEDSPSAPQAAVVANAFVALGRYYLQGIPNSTIKRDAERAREMFSYAASYFGNADAQYDLARLYLKGIGAPHDVKYGARWLGLAAQKGQHEAQAMLGKMLFNGDQLPRQAARGLMWLTLARDAAQPDETWITESYNRALAKASEDDRAMALQMLEHWVQGRRD
;
A
#
# COMPACT_ATOMS: atom_id res chain seq x y z
N MET A 1 -52.13 35.27 -10.84
CA MET A 1 -51.44 36.55 -11.09
C MET A 1 -50.49 36.80 -9.94
N TRP A 2 -49.20 36.98 -10.22
CA TRP A 2 -48.17 37.75 -9.52
C TRP A 2 -46.82 37.30 -10.14
N THR A 3 -46.07 38.28 -10.63
CA THR A 3 -45.08 38.16 -11.71
C THR A 3 -43.64 38.04 -11.20
N SER A 4 -42.84 37.31 -12.00
CA SER A 4 -41.40 37.14 -11.93
C SER A 4 -40.62 38.47 -11.94
N ARG A 5 -39.52 38.54 -11.20
CA ARG A 5 -38.44 39.53 -11.40
C ARG A 5 -37.07 38.86 -11.34
N SER A 6 -36.46 38.76 -12.51
CA SER A 6 -35.07 38.39 -12.79
C SER A 6 -34.09 39.41 -12.18
N ARG A 7 -32.94 38.92 -11.69
CA ARG A 7 -31.77 39.74 -11.34
C ARG A 7 -30.64 39.49 -12.34
N VAL A 8 -30.35 40.51 -13.14
CA VAL A 8 -29.12 40.67 -13.91
C VAL A 8 -28.22 41.62 -13.12
N LEU A 9 -26.97 41.25 -12.88
CA LEU A 9 -25.93 42.18 -12.47
C LEU A 9 -24.66 41.92 -13.30
N VAL A 10 -24.36 42.91 -14.13
CA VAL A 10 -23.14 43.12 -14.92
C VAL A 10 -22.34 44.18 -14.17
N VAL A 11 -21.05 43.95 -13.88
CA VAL A 11 -20.08 45.05 -13.62
C VAL A 11 -18.69 44.68 -14.15
N LEU A 12 -18.43 45.20 -15.35
CA LEU A 12 -17.24 45.96 -15.80
C LEU A 12 -15.84 45.67 -15.26
N ALA A 13 -14.98 45.34 -16.21
CA ALA A 13 -13.51 45.38 -16.20
C ALA A 13 -12.99 46.81 -16.42
N TRP A 14 -11.86 47.15 -15.78
CA TRP A 14 -10.95 48.22 -16.19
C TRP A 14 -9.54 47.63 -16.32
N GLY A 15 -8.91 47.88 -17.47
CA GLY A 15 -7.50 47.57 -17.74
C GLY A 15 -6.63 48.83 -17.76
N ALA A 16 -5.31 48.63 -17.77
CA ALA A 16 -4.35 49.60 -18.30
C ALA A 16 -2.95 48.94 -18.54
N VAL A 17 -2.72 48.64 -19.82
CA VAL A 17 -1.54 48.76 -20.69
C VAL A 17 -0.13 49.04 -20.13
N CYS A 18 0.83 48.36 -20.79
CA CYS A 18 2.28 48.28 -20.69
C CYS A 18 3.11 49.56 -20.95
N ALA A 19 4.35 49.56 -20.47
CA ALA A 19 5.51 50.13 -21.18
C ALA A 19 6.81 49.41 -20.79
N GLY A 20 7.53 48.88 -21.78
CA GLY A 20 8.89 48.35 -21.66
C GLY A 20 9.93 49.37 -22.15
N VAL A 21 11.15 49.29 -21.64
CA VAL A 21 12.33 50.10 -22.06
C VAL A 21 13.59 49.20 -21.88
N PRO A 22 14.67 49.36 -22.68
CA PRO A 22 15.46 48.26 -23.23
C PRO A 22 16.76 47.96 -22.46
N ALA A 23 17.32 46.77 -22.71
CA ALA A 23 18.68 46.39 -22.31
C ALA A 23 19.68 46.72 -23.43
N SER A 24 20.65 47.57 -23.14
CA SER A 24 21.79 47.87 -24.01
C SER A 24 22.96 46.93 -23.71
N ALA A 25 23.57 46.40 -24.77
CA ALA A 25 24.89 45.76 -24.78
C ALA A 25 25.99 46.81 -25.00
N PHE A 26 27.19 46.66 -24.41
CA PHE A 26 28.49 46.86 -25.09
C PHE A 26 29.73 46.54 -24.22
N ASP A 27 30.63 45.77 -24.82
CA ASP A 27 32.11 45.68 -24.80
C ASP A 27 32.98 46.03 -23.58
N GLY A 28 33.76 45.02 -23.16
CA GLY A 28 35.18 44.89 -23.56
C GLY A 28 36.22 45.84 -22.94
N THR A 29 37.19 45.28 -22.22
CA THR A 29 38.62 45.65 -22.39
C THR A 29 39.56 44.62 -21.75
N VAL A 30 40.66 44.40 -22.46
CA VAL A 30 41.73 43.42 -22.30
C VAL A 30 42.91 44.06 -21.56
N ALA A 31 43.62 43.32 -20.70
CA ALA A 31 45.09 43.42 -20.56
C ALA A 31 45.64 42.32 -19.64
N GLY A 32 46.59 41.52 -20.13
CA GLY A 32 47.53 40.76 -19.29
C GLY A 32 47.84 39.33 -19.74
N GLN A 33 48.62 39.17 -20.81
CA GLN A 33 49.54 38.02 -21.00
C GLN A 33 50.96 38.61 -21.05
N PRO A 34 52.02 37.92 -20.57
CA PRO A 34 52.49 36.65 -21.13
C PRO A 34 52.83 35.60 -20.03
N ASP A 35 52.92 34.29 -20.23
CA ASP A 35 53.87 33.56 -21.07
C ASP A 35 53.36 32.13 -21.37
N ALA A 36 53.89 31.57 -22.46
CA ALA A 36 53.56 30.27 -23.00
C ALA A 36 54.10 29.08 -22.17
N ALA A 37 53.24 28.12 -21.86
CA ALA A 37 53.61 26.72 -21.65
C ALA A 37 52.40 25.78 -21.87
N THR A 38 52.38 25.13 -23.04
CA THR A 38 51.84 23.79 -23.33
C THR A 38 50.69 23.21 -22.49
N ALA A 39 49.52 23.15 -23.13
CA ALA A 39 48.51 22.10 -23.11
C ALA A 39 48.61 20.98 -22.05
N ALA A 40 47.63 20.96 -21.13
CA ALA A 40 47.07 19.73 -20.56
C ALA A 40 45.60 19.98 -20.18
N ALA A 41 44.69 19.78 -21.14
CA ALA A 41 43.28 19.65 -20.87
C ALA A 41 43.05 18.42 -19.98
N LEU A 42 42.57 18.64 -18.75
CA LEU A 42 42.06 17.56 -17.92
C LEU A 42 40.87 16.91 -18.66
N PRO A 43 40.81 15.59 -18.82
CA PRO A 43 39.66 14.96 -19.43
C PRO A 43 38.50 15.06 -18.44
N VAL A 44 37.45 15.81 -18.80
CA VAL A 44 36.11 15.54 -18.29
C VAL A 44 35.68 14.20 -18.90
N ALA A 45 36.20 13.12 -18.32
CA ALA A 45 35.71 11.79 -18.61
C ALA A 45 34.29 11.74 -18.04
N ALA A 46 33.32 11.69 -18.96
CA ALA A 46 31.96 11.26 -18.67
C ALA A 46 32.05 9.88 -18.00
N ALA A 47 32.03 9.87 -16.67
CA ALA A 47 31.95 8.64 -15.91
C ALA A 47 30.61 7.98 -16.29
N PRO A 48 30.61 6.71 -16.72
CA PRO A 48 29.37 6.05 -17.07
C PRO A 48 28.47 5.97 -15.82
N LEU A 49 27.15 6.02 -16.04
CA LEU A 49 26.05 5.84 -15.07
C LEU A 49 26.08 4.50 -14.29
N SER A 50 27.23 3.86 -14.17
CA SER A 50 27.52 2.67 -13.36
C SER A 50 27.63 3.01 -11.86
N SER A 51 27.90 4.28 -11.51
CA SER A 51 28.05 4.71 -10.12
C SER A 51 26.76 4.57 -9.29
N ALA A 52 25.58 4.62 -9.90
CA ALA A 52 24.31 4.42 -9.19
C ALA A 52 24.10 2.95 -8.73
N GLN A 53 24.62 1.99 -9.49
CA GLN A 53 24.60 0.57 -9.12
C GLN A 53 25.76 0.20 -8.18
N ALA A 54 26.90 0.87 -8.31
CA ALA A 54 28.02 0.72 -7.39
C ALA A 54 27.75 1.35 -6.00
N LEU A 55 27.05 2.50 -5.94
CA LEU A 55 26.60 3.12 -4.69
C LEU A 55 25.58 2.25 -3.94
N LYS A 56 24.73 1.48 -4.65
CA LYS A 56 23.85 0.48 -4.03
C LYS A 56 24.60 -0.66 -3.34
N LYS A 57 25.85 -0.92 -3.74
CA LYS A 57 26.66 -2.06 -3.24
C LYS A 57 27.73 -1.65 -2.21
N ALA A 58 27.93 -0.35 -2.00
CA ALA A 58 28.96 0.20 -1.11
C ALA A 58 28.42 0.90 0.15
N VAL A 59 27.10 0.89 0.39
CA VAL A 59 26.55 1.25 1.69
C VAL A 59 26.56 -0.02 2.53
N SER A 60 27.49 -0.12 3.47
CA SER A 60 27.49 -1.18 4.49
C SER A 60 26.13 -1.24 5.18
N PRO A 61 25.62 -2.44 5.53
CA PRO A 61 24.32 -2.58 6.20
C PRO A 61 24.17 -1.66 7.41
N SER A 62 25.26 -1.42 8.15
CA SER A 62 25.31 -0.51 9.30
C SER A 62 25.08 0.96 8.93
N THR A 63 25.70 1.47 7.87
CA THR A 63 25.52 2.87 7.43
C THR A 63 24.10 3.12 6.92
N SER A 64 23.47 2.11 6.30
CA SER A 64 22.06 2.19 5.89
C SER A 64 21.11 2.23 7.09
N LEU A 65 21.47 1.55 8.17
CA LEU A 65 20.65 1.46 9.37
C LEU A 65 20.71 2.76 10.19
N THR A 66 21.89 3.37 10.36
CA THR A 66 22.01 4.65 11.07
C THR A 66 21.26 5.78 10.36
N ALA A 67 21.36 5.85 9.03
CA ALA A 67 20.60 6.84 8.25
C ALA A 67 19.08 6.62 8.36
N LEU A 68 18.65 5.36 8.38
CA LEU A 68 17.24 5.01 8.56
C LEU A 68 16.72 5.36 9.97
N GLN A 69 17.53 5.11 11.00
CA GLN A 69 17.25 5.51 12.39
C GLN A 69 17.08 7.03 12.49
N TYR A 70 18.03 7.79 11.95
CA TYR A 70 17.97 9.25 11.93
C TYR A 70 16.67 9.76 11.25
N ALA A 71 16.33 9.21 10.08
CA ALA A 71 15.10 9.60 9.38
C ALA A 71 13.82 9.23 10.16
N ALA A 72 13.83 8.09 10.86
CA ALA A 72 12.69 7.66 11.68
C ALA A 72 12.52 8.50 12.95
N GLU A 73 13.62 8.92 13.57
CA GLU A 73 13.64 9.89 14.67
C GLU A 73 13.15 11.27 14.23
N GLY A 74 13.47 11.65 12.98
CA GLY A 74 12.91 12.83 12.33
C GLY A 74 11.42 12.75 11.97
N GLY A 75 10.71 11.67 12.36
CA GLY A 75 9.28 11.54 12.17
C GLY A 75 8.85 11.03 10.78
N HIS A 76 9.79 10.59 9.93
CA HIS A 76 9.43 10.17 8.58
C HIS A 76 8.71 8.81 8.59
N PRO A 77 7.42 8.72 8.21
CA PRO A 77 6.59 7.54 8.45
C PRO A 77 7.09 6.30 7.69
N ILE A 78 7.61 6.48 6.46
CA ILE A 78 8.20 5.38 5.69
C ILE A 78 9.46 4.81 6.39
N ALA A 79 10.25 5.67 7.04
CA ALA A 79 11.48 5.22 7.72
C ALA A 79 11.13 4.48 9.01
N GLN A 80 10.18 5.01 9.78
CA GLN A 80 9.61 4.34 10.96
C GLN A 80 9.01 2.98 10.59
N TRP A 81 8.26 2.90 9.49
CA TRP A 81 7.67 1.65 9.01
C TRP A 81 8.72 0.60 8.67
N ARG A 82 9.77 1.01 7.95
CA ARG A 82 10.88 0.13 7.61
C ARG A 82 11.59 -0.39 8.85
N LEU A 83 11.92 0.47 9.82
CA LEU A 83 12.52 0.02 11.08
C LEU A 83 11.60 -0.89 11.87
N GLY A 84 10.31 -0.55 11.98
CA GLY A 84 9.34 -1.40 12.66
C GLY A 84 9.30 -2.79 12.05
N ARG A 85 9.32 -2.90 10.72
CA ARG A 85 9.41 -4.20 10.02
C ARG A 85 10.73 -4.91 10.25
N MET A 86 11.86 -4.20 10.23
CA MET A 86 13.16 -4.80 10.49
C MET A 86 13.20 -5.42 11.89
N TYR A 87 12.67 -4.71 12.90
CA TYR A 87 12.56 -5.25 14.26
C TYR A 87 11.57 -6.41 14.35
N ALA A 88 10.43 -6.36 13.64
CA ALA A 88 9.45 -7.45 13.64
C ALA A 88 10.01 -8.76 13.03
N ASN A 89 10.87 -8.64 12.02
CA ASN A 89 11.42 -9.78 11.29
C ASN A 89 12.83 -10.21 11.73
N GLY A 90 13.55 -9.35 12.46
CA GLY A 90 14.98 -9.52 12.70
C GLY A 90 15.86 -9.25 11.47
N ASP A 91 15.39 -8.43 10.52
CA ASP A 91 16.11 -8.16 9.27
C ASP A 91 17.25 -7.15 9.52
N GLY A 92 18.46 -7.66 9.78
CA GLY A 92 19.65 -6.84 10.05
C GLY A 92 19.70 -6.21 11.46
N VAL A 93 18.72 -6.53 12.30
CA VAL A 93 18.65 -6.21 13.74
C VAL A 93 18.21 -7.44 14.51
N THR A 94 18.42 -7.46 15.83
CA THR A 94 17.78 -8.48 16.67
C THR A 94 16.27 -8.28 16.65
N GLN A 95 15.52 -9.37 16.45
CA GLN A 95 14.05 -9.32 16.46
C GLN A 95 13.56 -8.76 17.81
N ASP A 96 12.68 -7.76 17.73
CA ASP A 96 12.11 -7.07 18.88
C ASP A 96 10.70 -6.58 18.53
N ASP A 97 9.71 -7.41 18.82
CA ASP A 97 8.30 -7.12 18.55
C ASP A 97 7.80 -5.90 19.32
N GLN A 98 8.37 -5.61 20.50
CA GLN A 98 7.98 -4.45 21.31
C GLN A 98 8.44 -3.16 20.63
N ARG A 99 9.69 -3.09 20.16
CA ARG A 99 10.16 -1.94 19.37
C ARG A 99 9.39 -1.79 18.07
N ALA A 100 9.09 -2.89 17.38
CA ALA A 100 8.28 -2.86 16.18
C ALA A 100 6.89 -2.25 16.45
N PHE A 101 6.23 -2.69 17.52
CA PHE A 101 4.96 -2.15 17.98
C PHE A 101 5.04 -0.65 18.29
N GLU A 102 6.10 -0.19 18.95
CA GLU A 102 6.31 1.23 19.24
C GLU A 102 6.44 2.07 17.97
N TYR A 103 7.21 1.63 16.97
CA TYR A 103 7.32 2.35 15.70
C TYR A 103 5.97 2.43 14.97
N PHE A 104 5.23 1.32 14.90
CA PHE A 104 3.91 1.34 14.26
C PHE A 104 2.92 2.23 15.03
N SER A 105 3.00 2.24 16.36
CA SER A 105 2.17 3.11 17.21
C SER A 105 2.47 4.59 16.96
N ARG A 106 3.75 4.97 16.79
CA ARG A 106 4.14 6.35 16.47
C ARG A 106 3.56 6.80 15.13
N ILE A 107 3.61 5.95 14.10
CA ILE A 107 3.03 6.25 12.79
C ILE A 107 1.51 6.45 12.92
N ALA A 108 0.82 5.50 13.57
CA ALA A 108 -0.62 5.57 13.75
C ALA A 108 -1.02 6.83 14.52
N ASN A 109 -0.33 7.17 15.61
CA ASN A 109 -0.66 8.34 16.43
C ASN A 109 -0.38 9.67 15.72
N ALA A 110 0.67 9.75 14.90
CA ALA A 110 1.03 10.99 14.21
C ALA A 110 0.17 11.25 12.97
N HIS A 111 -0.36 10.20 12.35
CA HIS A 111 -0.96 10.27 11.01
C HIS A 111 -2.35 9.63 10.93
N ALA A 112 -3.01 9.31 12.05
CA ALA A 112 -4.33 8.69 12.04
C ALA A 112 -5.31 9.48 11.17
N GLU A 113 -5.36 10.80 11.36
CA GLU A 113 -6.32 11.70 10.71
C GLU A 113 -5.88 12.18 9.32
N ASP A 114 -4.72 11.72 8.83
CA ASP A 114 -4.25 12.09 7.50
C ASP A 114 -5.25 11.60 6.44
N SER A 115 -5.42 12.40 5.39
CA SER A 115 -6.29 12.03 4.27
C SER A 115 -5.91 10.65 3.71
N PRO A 116 -6.88 9.78 3.38
CA PRO A 116 -6.62 8.51 2.70
C PRO A 116 -5.91 8.64 1.35
N SER A 117 -5.89 9.85 0.77
CA SER A 117 -5.16 10.19 -0.46
C SER A 117 -3.75 10.75 -0.22
N ALA A 118 -3.32 10.92 1.03
CA ALA A 118 -1.99 11.44 1.35
C ALA A 118 -0.90 10.45 0.88
N PRO A 119 0.30 10.94 0.51
CA PRO A 119 1.40 10.08 0.05
C PRO A 119 1.78 8.96 1.03
N GLN A 120 1.66 9.22 2.33
CA GLN A 120 1.96 8.26 3.39
C GLN A 120 0.79 7.35 3.79
N ALA A 121 -0.42 7.55 3.26
CA ALA A 121 -1.64 6.87 3.72
C ALA A 121 -1.51 5.34 3.70
N ALA A 122 -0.85 4.78 2.67
CA ALA A 122 -0.60 3.35 2.58
C ALA A 122 0.25 2.81 3.75
N VAL A 123 1.27 3.57 4.16
CA VAL A 123 2.15 3.20 5.28
C VAL A 123 1.40 3.30 6.60
N VAL A 124 0.60 4.35 6.77
CA VAL A 124 -0.23 4.54 7.96
C VAL A 124 -1.22 3.41 8.11
N ALA A 125 -1.93 3.05 7.03
CA ALA A 125 -2.86 1.93 7.04
C ALA A 125 -2.17 0.59 7.36
N ASN A 126 -0.97 0.36 6.82
CA ASN A 126 -0.19 -0.82 7.13
C ASN A 126 0.28 -0.84 8.59
N ALA A 127 0.58 0.32 9.19
CA ALA A 127 0.90 0.42 10.62
C ALA A 127 -0.32 0.00 11.48
N PHE A 128 -1.52 0.46 11.16
CA PHE A 128 -2.74 0.00 11.82
C PHE A 128 -2.96 -1.52 11.67
N VAL A 129 -2.72 -2.09 10.49
CA VAL A 129 -2.78 -3.55 10.29
C VAL A 129 -1.77 -4.28 11.18
N ALA A 130 -0.53 -3.81 11.24
CA ALA A 130 0.51 -4.41 12.07
C ALA A 130 0.15 -4.34 13.57
N LEU A 131 -0.35 -3.19 14.04
CA LEU A 131 -0.84 -3.03 15.41
C LEU A 131 -2.00 -3.98 15.71
N GLY A 132 -2.95 -4.12 14.78
CA GLY A 132 -4.05 -5.07 14.91
C GLY A 132 -3.56 -6.51 15.07
N ARG A 133 -2.55 -6.91 14.27
CA ARG A 133 -1.93 -8.24 14.37
C ARG A 133 -1.22 -8.46 15.71
N TYR A 134 -0.50 -7.45 16.21
CA TYR A 134 0.11 -7.51 17.55
C TYR A 134 -0.94 -7.61 18.65
N TYR A 135 -2.05 -6.88 18.57
CA TYR A 135 -3.13 -7.01 19.55
C TYR A 135 -3.80 -8.39 19.48
N LEU A 136 -3.95 -9.01 18.31
CA LEU A 136 -4.50 -10.38 18.23
C LEU A 136 -3.62 -11.43 18.90
N GLN A 137 -2.31 -11.30 18.74
CA GLN A 137 -1.33 -12.29 19.19
C GLN A 137 -0.83 -12.02 20.61
N GLY A 138 -0.80 -10.75 21.02
CA GLY A 138 -0.06 -10.28 22.18
C GLY A 138 1.45 -10.34 21.95
N ILE A 139 2.21 -9.61 22.74
CA ILE A 139 3.68 -9.68 22.71
C ILE A 139 4.15 -10.35 24.00
N PRO A 140 4.83 -11.52 23.92
CA PRO A 140 5.34 -12.22 25.10
C PRO A 140 6.22 -11.33 25.97
N ASN A 141 6.17 -11.52 27.29
CA ASN A 141 6.97 -10.78 28.27
C ASN A 141 6.81 -9.24 28.23
N SER A 142 5.73 -8.72 27.64
CA SER A 142 5.43 -7.29 27.57
C SER A 142 4.10 -6.92 28.23
N THR A 143 3.80 -5.62 28.28
CA THR A 143 2.50 -5.06 28.68
C THR A 143 1.41 -5.24 27.62
N ILE A 144 1.78 -5.53 26.37
CA ILE A 144 0.84 -5.69 25.25
C ILE A 144 0.28 -7.11 25.29
N LYS A 145 -0.91 -7.25 25.87
CA LYS A 145 -1.64 -8.51 25.93
C LYS A 145 -2.55 -8.70 24.72
N ARG A 146 -3.02 -9.93 24.55
CA ARG A 146 -4.03 -10.28 23.55
C ARG A 146 -5.30 -9.50 23.81
N ASP A 147 -5.73 -8.76 22.80
CA ASP A 147 -6.94 -7.95 22.80
C ASP A 147 -7.58 -8.00 21.41
N ALA A 148 -8.58 -8.87 21.27
CA ALA A 148 -9.25 -9.08 20.00
C ALA A 148 -10.16 -7.89 19.61
N GLU A 149 -10.66 -7.14 20.59
CA GLU A 149 -11.51 -5.97 20.34
C GLU A 149 -10.68 -4.83 19.78
N ARG A 150 -9.54 -4.51 20.43
CA ARG A 150 -8.60 -3.52 19.89
C ARG A 150 -8.08 -3.91 18.51
N ALA A 151 -7.76 -5.19 18.31
CA ALA A 151 -7.35 -5.64 16.99
C ALA A 151 -8.42 -5.37 15.92
N ARG A 152 -9.67 -5.72 16.22
CA ARG A 152 -10.80 -5.43 15.34
C ARG A 152 -10.94 -3.94 15.05
N GLU A 153 -10.77 -3.07 16.04
CA GLU A 153 -10.83 -1.62 15.86
C GLU A 153 -9.75 -1.13 14.91
N MET A 154 -8.50 -1.58 15.10
CA MET A 154 -7.39 -1.21 14.21
C MET A 154 -7.64 -1.66 12.77
N PHE A 155 -8.09 -2.91 12.57
CA PHE A 155 -8.44 -3.41 11.23
C PHE A 155 -9.65 -2.68 10.64
N SER A 156 -10.68 -2.43 11.45
CA SER A 156 -11.87 -1.70 11.01
C SER A 156 -11.49 -0.31 10.50
N TYR A 157 -10.66 0.41 11.25
CA TYR A 157 -10.21 1.73 10.87
C TYR A 157 -9.41 1.70 9.55
N ALA A 158 -8.40 0.83 9.44
CA ALA A 158 -7.61 0.68 8.22
C ALA A 158 -8.45 0.20 7.01
N ALA A 159 -9.45 -0.65 7.24
CA ALA A 159 -10.30 -1.20 6.21
C ALA A 159 -11.33 -0.19 5.69
N SER A 160 -11.93 0.62 6.57
CA SER A 160 -13.00 1.57 6.21
C SER A 160 -12.47 2.94 5.80
N TYR A 161 -11.47 3.47 6.51
CA TYR A 161 -10.97 4.82 6.30
C TYR A 161 -9.92 4.86 5.18
N PHE A 162 -8.91 3.99 5.26
CA PHE A 162 -7.84 3.92 4.25
C PHE A 162 -8.14 2.93 3.11
N GLY A 163 -9.14 2.06 3.26
CA GLY A 163 -9.43 1.05 2.27
C GLY A 163 -8.28 0.03 2.10
N ASN A 164 -7.52 -0.26 3.15
CA ASN A 164 -6.40 -1.19 3.03
C ASN A 164 -6.90 -2.63 2.84
N ALA A 165 -6.39 -3.32 1.81
CA ALA A 165 -6.90 -4.64 1.44
C ALA A 165 -6.57 -5.73 2.47
N ASP A 166 -5.39 -5.68 3.08
CA ASP A 166 -5.00 -6.61 4.15
C ASP A 166 -5.84 -6.40 5.41
N ALA A 167 -6.15 -5.14 5.74
CA ALA A 167 -7.07 -4.81 6.84
C ALA A 167 -8.47 -5.37 6.57
N GLN A 168 -8.97 -5.24 5.35
CA GLN A 168 -10.27 -5.79 4.94
C GLN A 168 -10.28 -7.32 5.06
N TYR A 169 -9.20 -7.99 4.66
CA TYR A 169 -9.04 -9.44 4.83
C TYR A 169 -8.97 -9.86 6.30
N ASP A 170 -8.14 -9.22 7.11
CA ASP A 170 -8.00 -9.55 8.52
C ASP A 170 -9.28 -9.28 9.32
N LEU A 171 -9.97 -8.16 9.04
CA LEU A 171 -11.28 -7.87 9.61
C LEU A 171 -12.31 -8.93 9.23
N ALA A 172 -12.35 -9.35 7.96
CA ALA A 172 -13.24 -10.42 7.53
C ALA A 172 -13.00 -11.70 8.35
N ARG A 173 -11.74 -12.09 8.56
CA ARG A 173 -11.39 -13.29 9.35
C ARG A 173 -11.88 -13.21 10.79
N LEU A 174 -11.89 -12.02 11.39
CA LEU A 174 -12.43 -11.83 12.74
C LEU A 174 -13.92 -12.15 12.79
N TYR A 175 -14.72 -11.61 11.86
CA TYR A 175 -16.16 -11.91 11.78
C TYR A 175 -16.44 -13.36 11.41
N LEU A 176 -15.67 -13.95 10.49
CA LEU A 176 -15.82 -15.35 10.11
C LEU A 176 -15.47 -16.31 11.25
N LYS A 177 -14.65 -15.90 12.22
CA LYS A 177 -14.28 -16.74 13.37
C LYS A 177 -15.00 -16.36 14.67
N GLY A 178 -15.71 -15.23 14.70
CA GLY A 178 -16.28 -14.69 15.92
C GLY A 178 -15.24 -14.25 16.95
N ILE A 179 -14.09 -13.71 16.49
CA ILE A 179 -12.99 -13.27 17.37
C ILE A 179 -13.07 -11.76 17.55
N GLY A 180 -13.32 -11.28 18.77
CA GLY A 180 -13.47 -9.84 19.06
C GLY A 180 -14.73 -9.21 18.45
N ALA A 181 -15.61 -10.02 17.87
CA ALA A 181 -16.92 -9.67 17.35
C ALA A 181 -17.83 -10.91 17.34
N PRO A 182 -19.16 -10.74 17.31
CA PRO A 182 -20.07 -11.83 16.97
C PRO A 182 -19.74 -12.45 15.61
N HIS A 183 -19.91 -13.77 15.52
CA HIS A 183 -19.72 -14.48 14.26
C HIS A 183 -20.75 -14.02 13.20
N ASP A 184 -20.27 -13.53 12.07
CA ASP A 184 -21.11 -13.06 10.96
C ASP A 184 -20.47 -13.37 9.60
N VAL A 185 -21.00 -14.41 8.94
CA VAL A 185 -20.51 -14.88 7.64
C VAL A 185 -20.79 -13.89 6.52
N LYS A 186 -21.94 -13.22 6.52
CA LYS A 186 -22.32 -12.28 5.46
C LYS A 186 -21.46 -11.03 5.53
N TYR A 187 -21.25 -10.51 6.74
CA TYR A 187 -20.41 -9.34 6.96
C TYR A 187 -18.94 -9.63 6.65
N GLY A 188 -18.43 -10.80 7.08
CA GLY A 188 -17.09 -11.26 6.71
C GLY A 188 -16.91 -11.40 5.19
N ALA A 189 -17.85 -12.05 4.50
CA ALA A 189 -17.80 -12.22 3.05
C ALA A 189 -17.84 -10.90 2.28
N ARG A 190 -18.56 -9.88 2.78
CA ARG A 190 -18.55 -8.54 2.20
C ARG A 190 -17.16 -7.91 2.24
N TRP A 191 -16.47 -8.00 3.38
CA TRP A 191 -15.10 -7.50 3.51
C TRP A 191 -14.10 -8.28 2.65
N LEU A 192 -14.25 -9.62 2.56
CA LEU A 192 -13.47 -10.42 1.62
C LEU A 192 -13.68 -9.97 0.18
N GLY A 193 -14.91 -9.64 -0.21
CA GLY A 193 -15.22 -9.12 -1.55
C GLY A 193 -14.46 -7.83 -1.87
N LEU A 194 -14.40 -6.89 -0.92
CA LEU A 194 -13.66 -5.64 -1.08
C LEU A 194 -12.14 -5.88 -1.19
N ALA A 195 -11.59 -6.74 -0.34
CA ALA A 195 -10.17 -7.11 -0.37
C ALA A 195 -9.80 -7.83 -1.67
N ALA A 196 -10.65 -8.78 -2.10
CA ALA A 196 -10.45 -9.57 -3.30
C ALA A 196 -10.44 -8.71 -4.58
N GLN A 197 -11.32 -7.70 -4.64
CA GLN A 197 -11.34 -6.73 -5.74
C GLN A 197 -10.04 -5.94 -5.84
N LYS A 198 -9.39 -5.65 -4.71
CA LYS A 198 -8.10 -4.96 -4.63
C LYS A 198 -6.89 -5.86 -4.87
N GLY A 199 -7.12 -7.15 -5.16
CA GLY A 199 -6.05 -8.09 -5.48
C GLY A 199 -5.45 -8.82 -4.27
N GLN A 200 -6.05 -8.71 -3.08
CA GLN A 200 -5.61 -9.45 -1.90
C GLN A 200 -5.91 -10.94 -2.10
N HIS A 201 -4.87 -11.76 -2.30
CA HIS A 201 -5.00 -13.11 -2.85
C HIS A 201 -5.53 -14.12 -1.82
N GLU A 202 -5.21 -13.98 -0.53
CA GLU A 202 -5.81 -14.83 0.50
C GLU A 202 -7.33 -14.59 0.65
N ALA A 203 -7.78 -13.35 0.46
CA ALA A 203 -9.18 -12.98 0.46
C ALA A 203 -9.90 -13.52 -0.78
N GLN A 204 -9.25 -13.47 -1.94
CA GLN A 204 -9.75 -14.13 -3.16
C GLN A 204 -9.91 -15.64 -2.92
N ALA A 205 -8.92 -16.30 -2.34
CA ALA A 205 -8.99 -17.73 -2.05
C ALA A 205 -10.12 -18.07 -1.06
N MET A 206 -10.23 -17.30 0.02
CA MET A 206 -11.24 -17.52 1.05
C MET A 206 -12.66 -17.28 0.51
N LEU A 207 -12.88 -16.16 -0.19
CA LEU A 207 -14.16 -15.87 -0.83
C LEU A 207 -14.49 -16.91 -1.89
N GLY A 208 -13.50 -17.30 -2.69
CA GLY A 208 -13.64 -18.31 -3.73
C GLY A 208 -14.13 -19.63 -3.18
N LYS A 209 -13.52 -20.11 -2.09
CA LYS A 209 -13.96 -21.31 -1.37
C LYS A 209 -15.39 -21.18 -0.83
N MET A 210 -15.72 -20.06 -0.19
CA MET A 210 -17.06 -19.84 0.37
C MET A 210 -18.15 -19.83 -0.71
N LEU A 211 -17.90 -19.15 -1.83
CA LEU A 211 -18.81 -19.10 -2.97
C LEU A 211 -18.94 -20.47 -3.65
N PHE A 212 -17.84 -21.22 -3.76
CA PHE A 212 -17.83 -22.53 -4.39
C PHE A 212 -18.67 -23.56 -3.62
N ASN A 213 -18.50 -23.57 -2.29
CA ASN A 213 -19.22 -24.49 -1.41
C ASN A 213 -20.67 -24.05 -1.15
N GLY A 214 -20.93 -22.75 -1.09
CA GLY A 214 -22.22 -22.21 -0.66
C GLY A 214 -22.41 -22.24 0.87
N ASP A 215 -21.32 -22.12 1.63
CA ASP A 215 -21.34 -22.18 3.11
C ASP A 215 -22.03 -20.89 3.64
N GLN A 216 -23.34 -20.97 3.91
CA GLN A 216 -24.20 -19.86 4.35
C GLN A 216 -24.32 -18.67 3.37
N LEU A 217 -23.80 -18.84 2.16
CA LEU A 217 -23.95 -17.95 1.02
C LEU A 217 -24.58 -18.73 -0.14
N PRO A 218 -25.33 -18.07 -1.05
CA PRO A 218 -25.78 -18.71 -2.28
C PRO A 218 -24.58 -19.24 -3.06
N ARG A 219 -24.60 -20.55 -3.37
CA ARG A 219 -23.53 -21.23 -4.09
C ARG A 219 -23.35 -20.61 -5.48
N GLN A 220 -22.12 -20.24 -5.81
CA GLN A 220 -21.69 -19.65 -7.08
C GLN A 220 -20.38 -20.33 -7.49
N ALA A 221 -20.46 -21.57 -7.97
CA ALA A 221 -19.29 -22.42 -8.24
C ALA A 221 -18.33 -21.81 -9.27
N ALA A 222 -18.84 -21.36 -10.42
CA ALA A 222 -18.04 -20.67 -11.43
C ALA A 222 -17.29 -19.44 -10.88
N ARG A 223 -18.00 -18.56 -10.17
CA ARG A 223 -17.39 -17.36 -9.56
C ARG A 223 -16.38 -17.73 -8.47
N GLY A 224 -16.67 -18.76 -7.68
CA GLY A 224 -15.76 -19.27 -6.66
C GLY A 224 -14.46 -19.79 -7.27
N LEU A 225 -14.57 -20.54 -8.37
CA LEU A 225 -13.43 -21.08 -9.11
C LEU A 225 -12.60 -19.97 -9.79
N MET A 226 -13.25 -18.94 -10.33
CA MET A 226 -12.58 -17.75 -10.87
C MET A 226 -11.69 -17.09 -9.79
N TRP A 227 -12.24 -16.81 -8.61
CA TRP A 227 -11.47 -16.22 -7.51
C TRP A 227 -10.33 -17.11 -7.03
N LEU A 228 -10.55 -18.43 -6.92
CA LEU A 228 -9.48 -19.38 -6.56
C LEU A 228 -8.37 -19.43 -7.61
N THR A 229 -8.70 -19.23 -8.89
CA THR A 229 -7.72 -19.17 -9.97
C THR A 229 -6.83 -17.93 -9.82
N LEU A 230 -7.44 -16.75 -9.63
CA LEU A 230 -6.71 -15.50 -9.37
C LEU A 230 -5.82 -15.60 -8.12
N ALA A 231 -6.35 -16.20 -7.05
CA ALA A 231 -5.61 -16.36 -5.81
C ALA A 231 -4.39 -17.28 -5.96
N ARG A 232 -4.56 -18.41 -6.65
CA ARG A 232 -3.47 -19.36 -6.91
C ARG A 232 -2.34 -18.70 -7.70
N ASP A 233 -2.68 -17.90 -8.71
CA ASP A 233 -1.68 -17.25 -9.57
C ASP A 233 -0.87 -16.18 -8.83
N ALA A 234 -1.42 -15.62 -7.74
CA ALA A 234 -0.76 -14.64 -6.88
C ALA A 234 -0.19 -15.23 -5.56
N ALA A 235 -0.45 -16.52 -5.28
CA ALA A 235 -0.05 -17.17 -4.03
C ALA A 235 1.47 -17.28 -3.90
N GLN A 236 1.96 -17.08 -2.68
CA GLN A 236 3.35 -17.33 -2.33
C GLN A 236 3.64 -18.84 -2.24
N PRO A 237 4.90 -19.28 -2.41
CA PRO A 237 5.25 -20.70 -2.39
C PRO A 237 4.87 -21.45 -1.09
N ASP A 238 4.83 -20.75 0.04
CA ASP A 238 4.46 -21.28 1.35
C ASP A 238 2.94 -21.39 1.55
N GLU A 239 2.13 -20.71 0.73
CA GLU A 239 0.66 -20.69 0.79
C GLU A 239 0.02 -21.87 0.06
N THR A 240 0.52 -23.07 0.34
CA THR A 240 0.07 -24.34 -0.26
C THR A 240 -1.44 -24.56 -0.17
N TRP A 241 -2.07 -24.08 0.91
CA TRP A 241 -3.52 -24.17 1.14
C TRP A 241 -4.37 -23.51 0.03
N ILE A 242 -3.87 -22.47 -0.64
CA ILE A 242 -4.57 -21.81 -1.75
C ILE A 242 -4.63 -22.74 -2.95
N THR A 243 -3.48 -23.29 -3.33
CA THR A 243 -3.35 -24.26 -4.43
C THR A 243 -4.17 -25.51 -4.17
N GLU A 244 -4.15 -26.04 -2.94
CA GLU A 244 -5.00 -27.16 -2.54
C GLU A 244 -6.50 -26.84 -2.64
N SER A 245 -6.90 -25.63 -2.21
CA SER A 245 -8.29 -25.18 -2.30
C SER A 245 -8.75 -25.07 -3.75
N TYR A 246 -7.91 -24.51 -4.62
CA TYR A 246 -8.14 -24.46 -6.07
C TYR A 246 -8.27 -25.87 -6.65
N ASN A 247 -7.31 -26.76 -6.40
CA ASN A 247 -7.33 -28.13 -6.94
C ASN A 247 -8.57 -28.91 -6.50
N ARG A 248 -8.98 -28.75 -5.24
CA ARG A 248 -10.20 -29.38 -4.71
C ARG A 248 -11.47 -28.84 -5.36
N ALA A 249 -11.55 -27.52 -5.55
CA ALA A 249 -12.68 -26.89 -6.23
C ALA A 249 -12.73 -27.33 -7.70
N LEU A 250 -11.59 -27.30 -8.38
CA LEU A 250 -11.45 -27.72 -9.76
C LEU A 250 -11.93 -29.17 -9.92
N ALA A 251 -11.42 -30.11 -9.11
CA ALA A 251 -11.82 -31.52 -9.18
C ALA A 251 -13.34 -31.77 -9.03
N LYS A 252 -14.06 -30.89 -8.33
CA LYS A 252 -15.51 -30.98 -8.11
C LYS A 252 -16.34 -30.16 -9.10
N ALA A 253 -15.73 -29.21 -9.79
CA ALA A 253 -16.43 -28.30 -10.70
C ALA A 253 -16.87 -29.04 -11.97
N SER A 254 -18.11 -28.79 -12.39
CA SER A 254 -18.62 -29.25 -13.69
C SER A 254 -17.86 -28.58 -14.84
N GLU A 255 -17.99 -29.12 -16.05
CA GLU A 255 -17.43 -28.48 -17.25
C GLU A 255 -18.03 -27.08 -17.48
N ASP A 256 -19.33 -26.93 -17.27
CA ASP A 256 -20.03 -25.64 -17.37
C ASP A 256 -19.50 -24.63 -16.34
N ASP A 257 -19.30 -25.05 -15.09
CA ASP A 257 -18.72 -24.18 -14.04
C ASP A 257 -17.33 -23.69 -14.43
N ARG A 258 -16.51 -24.57 -15.02
CA ARG A 258 -15.15 -24.24 -15.46
C ARG A 258 -15.17 -23.29 -16.65
N ALA A 259 -16.03 -23.54 -17.64
CA ALA A 259 -16.19 -22.67 -18.80
C ALA A 259 -16.64 -21.27 -18.39
N MET A 260 -17.65 -21.17 -17.52
CA MET A 260 -18.11 -19.89 -16.98
C MET A 260 -17.02 -19.20 -16.15
N ALA A 261 -16.27 -19.94 -15.32
CA ALA A 261 -15.17 -19.37 -14.54
C ALA A 261 -14.09 -18.73 -15.42
N LEU A 262 -13.75 -19.38 -16.53
CA LEU A 262 -12.79 -18.85 -17.51
C LEU A 262 -13.31 -17.59 -18.18
N GLN A 263 -14.57 -17.57 -18.62
CA GLN A 263 -15.18 -16.37 -19.20
C GLN A 263 -15.18 -15.19 -18.22
N MET A 264 -15.51 -15.45 -16.94
CA MET A 264 -15.46 -14.41 -15.91
C MET A 264 -14.03 -13.92 -15.66
N LEU A 265 -13.04 -14.82 -15.68
CA LEU A 265 -11.63 -14.49 -15.52
C LEU A 265 -11.12 -13.60 -16.67
N GLU A 266 -11.48 -13.92 -17.92
CA GLU A 266 -11.12 -13.11 -19.09
C GLU A 266 -11.67 -11.69 -18.98
N HIS A 267 -12.95 -11.56 -18.63
CA HIS A 267 -13.58 -10.26 -18.43
C HIS A 267 -12.92 -9.48 -17.29
N TRP A 268 -12.61 -10.15 -16.18
CA TRP A 268 -11.92 -9.55 -15.04
C TRP A 268 -10.53 -9.02 -15.40
N VAL A 269 -9.76 -9.78 -16.19
CA VAL A 269 -8.41 -9.37 -16.64
C VAL A 269 -8.49 -8.22 -17.64
N GLN A 270 -9.47 -8.23 -18.55
CA GLN A 270 -9.70 -7.11 -19.49
C GLN A 270 -10.02 -5.82 -18.74
N GLY A 271 -10.95 -5.86 -17.77
CA GLY A 271 -11.36 -4.67 -17.02
C GLY A 271 -10.30 -4.05 -16.11
N ARG A 272 -9.13 -4.69 -15.92
CA ARG A 272 -7.96 -4.08 -15.23
C ARG A 272 -6.92 -3.49 -16.18
N ARG A 273 -7.02 -3.76 -17.48
CA ARG A 273 -6.08 -3.23 -18.49
C ARG A 273 -6.51 -1.85 -18.99
N ASP A 274 -7.79 -1.52 -18.84
CA ASP A 274 -8.40 -0.23 -19.16
C ASP A 274 -8.39 0.70 -17.94
#